data_AF-M3D284-F1
#
_entry.id   AF-M3D284-F1
#
_cell.length_a   1.000
_cell.length_b   1.000
_cell.length_c   1.000
_cell.angle_alpha   90.00
_cell.angle_beta   90.00
_cell.angle_gamma   90.00
#
_symmetry.space_group_name_H-M   'P 1'
#
loop_
_entity.id
_entity.type
_entity.pdbx_description
1 polymer ?
#
loop_
_entity_poly.entity_id
_entity_poly.type
_entity_poly.pdbx_seq_one_letter_code
_entity_poly.pdbx_strand_id
1 'polypeptide(L)'
;MVTDDDSGPMSSAEWSSAACMLAYRTNAAIIYVEWNFGRDMCVLAIQTSWEMLQNEGMIPKNVLMPSIAPVRAKQGKLLRAEPIAQQMVQDKVRFRGVFTDLEREWATWQPTDPDSPGRIDASCILVYGLIPDANDGAIVHAPLPKAPQPGRQASAAFRYGRQVGTPGTGTAGGGGGRRGRR
;
A
#
# COMPACT_ATOMS: atom_id res chain seq x y z
N MET A 1 18.50 14.52 3.49
CA MET A 1 19.38 14.19 2.34
C MET A 1 19.79 12.74 2.49
N VAL A 2 19.73 11.94 1.42
CA VAL A 2 20.20 10.55 1.42
C VAL A 2 21.67 10.54 1.02
N THR A 3 22.55 9.91 1.80
CA THR A 3 24.01 9.97 1.63
C THR A 3 24.63 8.65 1.22
N ASP A 4 23.95 7.54 1.47
CA ASP A 4 24.47 6.19 1.26
C ASP A 4 23.33 5.30 0.76
N ASP A 5 23.68 4.31 -0.07
CA ASP A 5 22.81 3.21 -0.47
C ASP A 5 23.63 1.91 -0.42
N ASP A 6 23.28 1.03 0.52
CA ASP A 6 23.90 -0.30 0.69
C ASP A 6 22.88 -1.42 0.44
N SER A 7 21.82 -1.12 -0.31
CA SER A 7 20.76 -2.08 -0.60
C SER A 7 21.15 -3.02 -1.75
N GLY A 8 20.56 -4.22 -1.74
CA GLY A 8 20.80 -5.26 -2.73
C GLY A 8 19.99 -6.53 -2.42
N PRO A 9 20.03 -7.53 -3.31
CA PRO A 9 19.44 -8.83 -3.05
C PRO A 9 20.24 -9.55 -1.96
N MET A 10 19.70 -9.58 -0.75
CA MET A 10 20.38 -10.06 0.45
C MET A 10 19.49 -11.00 1.25
N SER A 11 20.09 -11.99 1.90
CA SER A 11 19.46 -12.76 2.97
C SER A 11 19.16 -11.89 4.18
N SER A 12 18.36 -12.41 5.12
CA SER A 12 17.99 -11.66 6.33
C SER A 12 19.19 -11.23 7.15
N ALA A 13 20.19 -12.09 7.27
CA ALA A 13 21.42 -11.82 8.04
C ALA A 13 22.33 -10.80 7.33
N GLU A 14 22.39 -10.84 5.99
CA GLU A 14 23.22 -9.93 5.21
C GLU A 14 22.68 -8.50 5.29
N TRP A 15 21.37 -8.29 5.03
CA TRP A 15 20.83 -6.93 5.05
C TRP A 15 20.84 -6.33 6.46
N SER A 16 20.59 -7.13 7.50
CA SER A 16 20.59 -6.61 8.87
C SER A 16 21.99 -6.23 9.32
N SER A 17 23.00 -6.98 8.91
CA SER A 17 24.40 -6.65 9.20
C SER A 17 24.87 -5.43 8.40
N ALA A 18 24.50 -5.32 7.12
CA ALA A 18 24.76 -4.14 6.30
C ALA A 18 24.12 -2.88 6.91
N ALA A 19 22.85 -2.97 7.33
CA ALA A 19 22.15 -1.88 7.99
C ALA A 19 22.84 -1.43 9.30
N CYS A 20 23.27 -2.38 10.14
CA CYS A 20 24.02 -2.08 11.37
C CYS A 20 25.37 -1.41 11.09
N MET A 21 26.14 -1.93 10.12
CA MET A 21 27.43 -1.36 9.75
C MET A 21 27.30 0.03 9.12
N LEU A 22 26.28 0.23 8.28
CA LEU A 22 25.98 1.54 7.71
C LEU A 22 25.60 2.53 8.82
N ALA A 23 24.70 2.13 9.72
CA ALA A 23 24.30 2.96 10.85
C ALA A 23 25.48 3.33 11.76
N TYR A 24 26.40 2.39 12.01
CA TYR A 24 27.62 2.65 12.74
C TYR A 24 28.53 3.66 12.01
N ARG A 25 28.81 3.44 10.72
CA ARG A 25 29.63 4.33 9.89
C ARG A 25 29.10 5.76 9.82
N THR A 26 27.78 5.91 9.73
CA THR A 26 27.13 7.22 9.63
C THR A 26 26.77 7.82 10.99
N ASN A 27 27.06 7.12 12.10
CA ASN A 27 26.62 7.47 13.45
C ASN A 27 25.11 7.76 13.51
N ALA A 28 24.30 6.90 12.87
CA ALA A 28 22.86 7.07 12.81
C ALA A 28 22.23 6.88 14.19
N ALA A 29 21.33 7.80 14.56
CA ALA A 29 20.59 7.70 15.82
C ALA A 29 19.42 6.71 15.75
N ILE A 30 18.88 6.49 14.54
CA ILE A 30 17.65 5.73 14.31
C ILE A 30 17.81 4.87 13.05
N ILE A 31 17.32 3.63 13.10
CA ILE A 31 17.06 2.76 11.95
C ILE A 31 15.54 2.68 11.76
N TYR A 32 15.05 3.15 10.62
CA TYR A 32 13.64 3.04 10.27
C TYR A 32 13.34 1.72 9.59
N VAL A 33 12.31 1.01 10.07
CA VAL A 33 11.88 -0.28 9.51
C VAL A 33 10.45 -0.17 9.00
N GLU A 34 10.15 -0.83 7.89
CA GLU A 34 8.78 -0.89 7.39
C GLU A 34 7.89 -1.72 8.35
N TRP A 35 6.76 -1.16 8.75
CA TRP A 35 5.85 -1.82 9.70
C TRP A 35 4.96 -2.89 9.06
N ASN A 36 4.74 -2.85 7.75
CA ASN A 36 3.79 -3.76 7.08
C ASN A 36 4.44 -5.09 6.69
N PHE A 37 5.77 -5.13 6.58
CA PHE A 37 6.55 -6.30 6.24
C PHE A 37 7.59 -6.56 7.31
N GLY A 38 7.60 -7.76 7.89
CA GLY A 38 8.71 -8.23 8.70
C GLY A 38 8.84 -7.67 10.12
N ARG A 39 8.05 -6.69 10.61
CA ARG A 39 8.06 -6.11 11.97
C ARG A 39 9.06 -6.74 12.97
N ASP A 40 8.60 -7.72 13.74
CA ASP A 40 9.34 -8.33 14.84
C ASP A 40 10.58 -9.06 14.32
N MET A 41 10.50 -9.62 13.11
CA MET A 41 11.65 -10.22 12.43
C MET A 41 12.71 -9.19 12.05
N CYS A 42 12.34 -7.99 11.61
CA CYS A 42 13.29 -6.93 11.29
C CYS A 42 13.98 -6.42 12.55
N VAL A 43 13.22 -6.18 13.62
CA VAL A 43 13.75 -5.77 14.92
C VAL A 43 14.72 -6.82 15.45
N LEU A 44 14.32 -8.10 15.44
CA LEU A 44 15.14 -9.21 15.90
C LEU A 44 16.41 -9.36 15.06
N ALA A 45 16.31 -9.27 13.73
CA ALA A 45 17.46 -9.39 12.84
C ALA A 45 18.49 -8.29 13.07
N ILE A 46 18.03 -7.03 13.21
CA ILE A 46 18.92 -5.89 13.51
C ILE A 46 19.60 -6.06 14.86
N GLN A 47 18.84 -6.42 15.90
CA GLN A 47 19.38 -6.65 17.25
C GLN A 47 20.42 -7.77 17.26
N THR A 48 20.09 -8.90 16.64
CA THR A 48 20.99 -10.07 16.54
C THR A 48 22.27 -9.71 15.78
N SER A 49 22.15 -9.01 14.64
CA SER A 49 23.31 -8.56 13.87
C SER A 49 24.16 -7.55 14.63
N TRP A 50 23.56 -6.63 15.38
CA TRP A 50 24.31 -5.67 16.18
C TRP A 50 25.17 -6.36 17.25
N GLU A 51 24.57 -7.30 17.99
CA GLU A 51 25.29 -8.10 18.99
C GLU A 51 26.40 -8.94 18.35
N MET A 52 26.12 -9.59 17.22
CA MET A 52 27.11 -10.35 16.46
C MET A 52 28.31 -9.48 16.05
N LEU A 53 28.06 -8.31 15.46
CA LEU A 53 29.10 -7.37 15.02
C LEU A 53 29.91 -6.82 16.21
N GLN A 54 29.31 -6.64 17.39
CA GLN A 54 30.04 -6.29 18.60
C GLN A 54 30.91 -7.44 19.14
N ASN A 55 30.42 -8.67 19.04
CA ASN A 55 31.17 -9.86 19.47
C ASN A 55 32.36 -10.15 18.56
N GLU A 56 32.21 -9.87 17.26
CA GLU A 56 33.29 -9.98 16.27
C GLU A 56 34.28 -8.81 16.31
N GLY A 57 34.00 -7.78 17.11
CA GLY A 57 34.85 -6.59 17.23
C GLY A 57 34.75 -5.61 16.05
N MET A 58 33.77 -5.78 15.17
CA MET A 58 33.48 -4.87 14.05
C MET A 58 32.85 -3.57 14.52
N ILE A 59 32.06 -3.63 15.60
CA ILE A 59 31.51 -2.47 16.30
C ILE A 59 32.03 -2.49 17.75
N PRO A 60 32.63 -1.40 18.27
CA PRO A 60 33.07 -1.36 19.66
C PRO A 60 31.91 -1.55 20.65
N LYS A 61 32.11 -2.34 21.71
CA LYS A 61 31.08 -2.64 22.73
C LYS A 61 30.55 -1.42 23.50
N ASN A 62 31.28 -0.31 23.50
CA ASN A 62 30.87 0.95 24.12
C ASN A 62 30.00 1.82 23.20
N VAL A 63 29.80 1.44 21.94
CA VAL A 63 28.89 2.12 21.02
C VAL A 63 27.49 1.56 21.21
N LEU A 64 26.52 2.44 21.47
CA LEU A 64 25.12 2.06 21.64
C LEU A 64 24.47 1.77 20.28
N MET A 65 23.58 0.78 20.28
CA MET A 65 22.75 0.49 19.11
C MET A 65 21.80 1.67 18.83
N PRO A 66 21.62 2.06 17.55
CA PRO A 66 20.59 3.01 17.16
C PRO A 66 19.19 2.57 17.62
N SER A 67 18.31 3.54 17.85
CA SER A 67 16.90 3.23 18.09
C SER A 67 16.28 2.60 16.83
N ILE A 68 15.41 1.61 16.99
CA ILE A 68 14.66 1.02 15.86
C ILE A 68 13.25 1.62 15.88
N ALA A 69 12.90 2.35 14.83
CA ALA A 69 11.63 3.06 14.73
C ALA A 69 10.79 2.51 13.57
N PRO A 70 9.57 2.00 13.83
CA PRO A 70 8.72 1.52 12.77
C PRO A 70 8.05 2.67 12.01
N VAL A 71 8.02 2.57 10.68
CA VAL A 71 7.30 3.49 9.80
C VAL A 71 6.13 2.76 9.16
N ARG A 72 4.93 3.32 9.32
CA ARG A 72 3.73 2.82 8.66
C ARG A 72 3.65 3.37 7.26
N ALA A 73 3.98 2.52 6.30
CA ALA A 73 3.86 2.84 4.89
C ALA A 73 2.39 2.96 4.46
N LYS A 74 2.08 3.93 3.60
CA LYS A 74 0.74 4.09 3.01
C LYS A 74 0.38 2.86 2.16
N GLN A 75 -0.91 2.54 2.09
CA GLN A 75 -1.41 1.44 1.27
C GLN A 75 -1.24 1.78 -0.21
N GLY A 76 -0.50 0.97 -0.95
CA GLY A 76 -0.25 1.18 -2.38
C GLY A 76 1.09 1.86 -2.65
N LYS A 77 1.84 1.25 -3.56
CA LYS A 77 3.21 1.62 -3.94
C LYS A 77 3.29 3.06 -4.46
N LEU A 78 2.35 3.43 -5.33
CA LEU A 78 2.18 4.79 -5.85
C LEU A 78 1.93 5.83 -4.76
N LEU A 79 0.99 5.57 -3.85
CA LEU A 79 0.62 6.51 -2.79
C LEU A 79 1.75 6.76 -1.79
N ARG A 80 2.77 5.89 -1.77
CA ARG A 80 4.02 6.09 -1.03
C ARG A 80 5.08 6.85 -1.82
N ALA A 81 5.28 6.48 -3.08
CA ALA A 81 6.36 7.06 -3.89
C ALA A 81 6.06 8.49 -4.35
N GLU A 82 4.82 8.78 -4.75
CA GLU A 82 4.44 10.09 -5.32
C GLU A 82 4.75 11.27 -4.38
N PRO A 83 4.41 11.23 -3.08
CA PRO A 83 4.73 12.33 -2.17
C PRO A 83 6.23 12.60 -2.10
N ILE A 84 7.05 11.55 -2.10
CA ILE A 84 8.50 11.66 -2.01
C ILE A 84 9.07 12.22 -3.31
N ALA A 85 8.57 11.77 -4.46
CA ALA A 85 8.91 12.33 -5.77
C ALA A 85 8.62 13.84 -5.83
N GLN A 86 7.47 14.28 -5.29
CA GLN A 86 7.15 15.71 -5.21
C GLN A 86 8.13 16.48 -4.31
N GLN A 87 8.55 15.92 -3.17
CA GLN A 87 9.58 16.54 -2.33
C GLN A 87 10.95 16.61 -3.04
N MET A 88 11.28 15.63 -3.89
CA MET A 88 12.49 15.66 -4.70
C MET A 88 12.43 16.77 -5.76
N VAL A 89 11.31 16.92 -6.46
CA VAL A 89 11.09 18.01 -7.43
C VAL A 89 11.16 19.40 -6.77
N GLN A 90 10.64 19.51 -5.54
CA GLN A 90 10.73 20.73 -4.74
C GLN A 90 12.09 20.94 -4.06
N ASP A 91 13.07 20.10 -4.36
CA ASP A 91 14.45 20.17 -3.85
C ASP A 91 14.57 20.08 -2.31
N LYS A 92 13.55 19.49 -1.66
CA LYS A 92 13.48 19.21 -0.22
C LYS A 92 14.10 17.86 0.13
N VAL A 93 14.08 16.92 -0.81
CA VAL A 93 14.78 15.62 -0.72
C VAL A 93 15.85 15.59 -1.80
N ARG A 94 17.09 15.33 -1.40
CA ARG A 94 18.25 15.22 -2.30
C ARG A 94 19.01 13.95 -2.01
N PHE A 95 19.59 13.38 -3.07
CA PHE A 95 20.55 12.30 -3.01
C PHE A 95 21.97 12.88 -3.15
N ARG A 96 22.84 12.59 -2.17
CA ARG A 96 24.23 13.08 -2.08
C ARG A 96 25.23 11.99 -2.44
N GLY A 97 25.13 11.49 -3.66
CA GLY A 97 26.01 10.44 -4.14
C GLY A 97 25.65 10.09 -5.57
N VAL A 98 26.32 9.07 -6.08
CA VAL A 98 25.92 8.41 -7.33
C VAL A 98 25.29 7.09 -6.90
N PHE A 99 23.97 7.01 -6.93
CA PHE A 99 23.24 5.81 -6.53
C PHE A 99 22.59 5.19 -7.77
N THR A 100 23.43 4.68 -8.69
CA THR A 100 23.00 4.26 -10.04
C THR A 100 21.76 3.38 -10.04
N ASP A 101 21.67 2.41 -9.12
CA ASP A 101 20.53 1.51 -9.06
C ASP A 101 19.28 2.20 -8.48
N LEU A 102 19.42 2.93 -7.38
CA LEU A 102 18.32 3.70 -6.79
C LEU A 102 17.78 4.76 -7.77
N GLU A 103 18.68 5.50 -8.42
CA GLU A 103 18.34 6.50 -9.42
C GLU A 103 17.66 5.86 -10.64
N ARG A 104 18.14 4.68 -11.07
CA ARG A 104 17.48 3.91 -12.13
C ARG A 104 16.07 3.53 -11.71
N GLU A 105 15.89 2.96 -10.52
CA GLU A 105 14.55 2.59 -10.04
C GLU A 105 13.61 3.81 -10.06
N TRP A 106 14.04 4.94 -9.49
CA TRP A 106 13.26 6.19 -9.52
C TRP A 106 12.99 6.71 -10.94
N ALA A 107 13.91 6.53 -11.88
CA ALA A 107 13.76 7.01 -13.26
C ALA A 107 12.88 6.09 -14.13
N THR A 108 12.86 4.78 -13.85
CA THR A 108 12.20 3.80 -14.72
C THR A 108 10.89 3.26 -14.19
N TRP A 109 10.69 3.25 -12.87
CA TRP A 109 9.49 2.66 -12.27
C TRP A 109 8.21 3.36 -12.74
N GLN A 110 7.19 2.56 -13.05
CA GLN A 110 5.86 3.03 -13.38
C GLN A 110 4.84 2.53 -12.34
N PRO A 111 3.76 3.31 -12.08
CA PRO A 111 2.71 2.86 -11.17
C PRO A 111 1.98 1.60 -11.61
N THR A 112 2.07 1.27 -12.90
CA THR A 112 1.53 0.06 -13.51
C THR A 112 2.41 -1.17 -13.31
N ASP A 113 3.64 -0.97 -12.85
CA ASP A 113 4.54 -2.09 -12.59
C ASP A 113 3.98 -2.92 -11.43
N PRO A 114 3.97 -4.26 -11.55
CA PRO A 114 3.40 -5.13 -10.53
C PRO A 114 4.13 -5.01 -9.20
N ASP A 115 5.44 -4.69 -9.24
CA ASP A 115 6.32 -4.58 -8.09
C ASP A 115 6.84 -3.18 -7.83
N SER A 116 6.93 -2.82 -6.54
CA SER A 116 7.63 -1.61 -6.14
C SER A 116 9.09 -2.02 -6.04
N PRO A 117 10.00 -1.27 -6.66
CA PRO A 117 11.41 -1.50 -6.51
C PRO A 117 11.80 -1.37 -5.03
N GLY A 118 12.69 -2.24 -4.57
CA GLY A 118 13.05 -2.34 -3.16
C GLY A 118 13.75 -1.08 -2.64
N ARG A 119 14.53 -0.39 -3.49
CA ARG A 119 15.28 0.81 -3.08
C ARG A 119 14.39 2.05 -3.05
N ILE A 120 13.42 2.18 -3.98
CA ILE A 120 12.36 3.19 -3.85
C ILE A 120 11.67 3.06 -2.51
N ASP A 121 11.25 1.85 -2.13
CA ASP A 121 10.54 1.64 -0.87
C ASP A 121 11.41 2.01 0.35
N ALA A 122 12.64 1.51 0.39
CA ALA A 122 13.61 1.85 1.44
C ALA A 122 13.84 3.37 1.55
N SER A 123 14.00 4.06 0.42
CA SER A 123 14.18 5.52 0.41
C SER A 123 12.93 6.27 0.86
N CYS A 124 11.73 5.78 0.53
CA CYS A 124 10.47 6.36 1.01
C CYS A 124 10.33 6.22 2.52
N ILE A 125 10.61 5.03 3.07
CA ILE A 125 10.59 4.78 4.51
C ILE A 125 11.56 5.71 5.25
N LEU A 126 12.78 5.86 4.74
CA LEU A 126 13.76 6.79 5.29
C LEU A 126 13.26 8.23 5.28
N VAL A 127 12.76 8.71 4.13
CA VAL A 127 12.29 10.09 4.01
C VAL A 127 11.08 10.36 4.91
N TYR A 128 10.15 9.42 5.04
CA TYR A 128 9.03 9.55 5.97
C TYR A 128 9.47 9.62 7.43
N GLY A 129 10.52 8.87 7.79
CA GLY A 129 11.11 8.95 9.13
C GLY A 129 11.80 10.30 9.39
N LEU A 130 12.49 10.85 8.39
CA LEU A 130 13.28 12.08 8.50
C LEU A 130 12.47 13.37 8.37
N ILE A 131 11.40 13.36 7.56
CA ILE A 131 10.58 14.52 7.25
C ILE A 131 9.12 14.18 7.55
N PRO A 132 8.67 14.33 8.81
CA PRO A 132 7.28 14.05 9.19
C PRO A 132 6.27 14.82 8.33
N ASP A 133 6.56 16.06 7.93
CA ASP A 133 5.70 16.89 7.08
C ASP A 133 5.49 16.31 5.67
N ALA A 134 6.40 15.44 5.19
CA ALA A 134 6.21 14.72 3.93
C ALA A 134 5.04 13.72 4.02
N ASN A 135 4.62 13.37 5.24
CA ASN A 135 3.43 12.55 5.50
C ASN A 135 2.13 13.37 5.38
N ASP A 136 2.15 14.62 5.85
CA ASP A 136 0.98 15.52 5.96
C ASP A 136 0.53 16.09 4.60
N GLY A 137 1.49 16.42 3.71
CA GLY A 137 1.18 16.94 2.37
C GLY A 137 0.52 15.93 1.40
N ALA A 138 0.42 14.66 1.80
CA ALA A 138 -0.08 13.56 0.98
C ALA A 138 -1.34 12.89 1.55
N ILE A 139 -2.04 13.56 2.47
CA ILE A 139 -3.43 13.23 2.81
C ILE A 139 -4.33 14.11 1.94
N VAL A 140 -4.25 13.93 0.61
CA VAL A 140 -5.38 14.23 -0.26
C VAL A 140 -6.12 12.91 -0.43
N HIS A 141 -7.34 12.83 0.11
CA HIS A 141 -8.24 11.69 -0.08
C HIS A 141 -8.28 11.33 -1.56
N ALA A 142 -7.61 10.25 -1.97
CA ALA A 142 -7.92 9.60 -3.23
C ALA A 142 -9.41 9.20 -3.11
N PRO A 143 -10.32 9.73 -3.95
CA PRO A 143 -11.69 9.30 -3.91
C PRO A 143 -11.69 7.81 -4.24
N LEU A 144 -12.08 6.97 -3.29
CA LEU A 144 -12.35 5.57 -3.58
C LEU A 144 -13.32 5.53 -4.76
N PRO A 145 -13.08 4.71 -5.81
CA PRO A 145 -14.10 4.51 -6.83
C PRO A 145 -15.35 3.99 -6.13
N LYS A 146 -16.44 4.78 -6.17
CA LYS A 146 -17.73 4.35 -5.63
C LYS A 146 -18.09 3.05 -6.34
N ALA A 147 -18.28 1.99 -5.55
CA ALA A 147 -18.88 0.76 -6.05
C ALA A 147 -20.16 1.10 -6.83
N PRO A 148 -20.47 0.40 -7.94
CA PRO A 148 -21.72 0.62 -8.65
C PRO A 148 -22.86 0.44 -7.66
N GLN A 149 -23.67 1.49 -7.47
CA GLN A 149 -24.88 1.35 -6.68
C GLN A 149 -25.74 0.26 -7.34
N PRO A 150 -26.23 -0.75 -6.59
CA PRO A 150 -27.15 -1.71 -7.15
C PRO A 150 -28.37 -0.94 -7.65
N GLY A 151 -28.49 -0.85 -8.97
CA GLY A 151 -29.64 -0.26 -9.62
C GLY A 151 -30.88 -0.92 -9.06
N ARG A 152 -31.82 -0.10 -8.59
CA ARG A 152 -33.14 -0.51 -8.14
C ARG A 152 -33.71 -1.42 -9.24
N GLN A 153 -33.81 -2.73 -8.97
CA GLN A 153 -34.45 -3.66 -9.90
C GLN A 153 -35.88 -3.18 -10.07
N ALA A 154 -36.19 -2.63 -11.25
CA ALA A 154 -37.55 -2.42 -11.67
C ALA A 154 -38.16 -3.82 -11.87
N SER A 155 -38.96 -4.26 -10.89
CA SER A 155 -39.72 -5.49 -10.99
C SER A 155 -40.67 -5.38 -12.19
N ALA A 156 -40.39 -6.14 -13.24
CA ALA A 156 -41.29 -6.32 -14.37
C ALA A 156 -42.50 -7.14 -13.91
N ALA A 157 -43.57 -6.45 -13.47
CA ALA A 157 -44.87 -7.05 -13.32
C ALA A 157 -45.52 -7.17 -14.70
N PHE A 158 -45.45 -8.36 -15.29
CA PHE A 158 -46.32 -8.78 -16.39
C PHE A 158 -47.78 -8.54 -15.98
N ARG A 159 -48.45 -7.61 -16.66
CA ARG A 159 -49.92 -7.57 -16.73
C ARG A 159 -50.34 -7.76 -18.18
N TYR A 160 -50.83 -8.95 -18.46
CA TYR A 160 -51.69 -9.19 -19.62
C TYR A 160 -52.90 -8.26 -19.54
N GLY A 161 -53.11 -7.44 -20.56
CA GLY A 161 -54.23 -6.51 -20.65
C GLY A 161 -54.48 -6.14 -22.10
N ARG A 162 -55.11 -7.07 -22.83
CA ARG A 162 -55.55 -6.94 -24.21
C ARG A 162 -56.53 -5.77 -24.33
N GLN A 163 -56.24 -4.84 -25.23
CA GLN A 163 -57.05 -3.65 -25.48
C GLN A 163 -58.36 -4.00 -26.19
N VAL A 164 -59.41 -3.29 -25.78
CA VAL A 164 -60.83 -3.45 -26.08
C VAL A 164 -61.17 -3.27 -27.55
N GLY A 165 -62.04 -4.14 -28.07
CA GLY A 165 -62.83 -3.92 -29.29
C GLY A 165 -64.23 -4.50 -29.12
N THR A 166 -65.23 -3.64 -28.93
CA THR A 166 -66.67 -3.93 -29.10
C THR A 166 -67.00 -3.84 -30.60
N PRO A 167 -67.91 -4.65 -31.18
CA PRO A 167 -69.36 -4.47 -30.95
C PRO A 167 -70.23 -5.74 -31.03
N GLY A 168 -71.44 -5.67 -30.44
CA GLY A 168 -72.69 -6.11 -31.10
C GLY A 168 -73.16 -7.58 -31.04
N THR A 169 -74.27 -7.77 -30.31
CA THR A 169 -75.45 -8.63 -30.63
C THR A 169 -75.39 -10.17 -30.56
N GLY A 170 -76.41 -10.76 -29.88
CA GLY A 170 -76.89 -12.14 -30.07
C GLY A 170 -76.73 -13.07 -28.85
N THR A 171 -77.70 -13.16 -27.93
CA THR A 171 -78.76 -14.20 -27.80
C THR A 171 -78.36 -15.60 -27.29
N ALA A 172 -79.09 -16.03 -26.22
CA ALA A 172 -79.40 -17.39 -25.74
C ALA A 172 -78.24 -18.26 -25.18
N GLY A 173 -78.37 -19.06 -24.10
CA GLY A 173 -79.47 -19.46 -23.22
C GLY A 173 -79.04 -20.67 -22.34
N GLY A 174 -79.83 -20.98 -21.30
CA GLY A 174 -79.86 -22.26 -20.54
C GLY A 174 -78.72 -22.51 -19.55
N GLY A 175 -78.92 -22.62 -18.22
CA GLY A 175 -79.52 -23.76 -17.49
C GLY A 175 -78.37 -24.65 -16.96
N GLY A 176 -78.22 -25.13 -15.72
CA GLY A 176 -79.05 -25.31 -14.52
C GLY A 176 -78.37 -26.39 -13.63
N GLY A 177 -78.70 -26.47 -12.34
CA GLY A 177 -78.42 -27.63 -11.45
C GLY A 177 -77.25 -27.44 -10.47
N ARG A 178 -77.44 -27.01 -9.21
CA ARG A 178 -77.95 -27.70 -7.99
C ARG A 178 -77.13 -28.88 -7.44
N ARG A 179 -76.61 -28.62 -6.22
CA ARG A 179 -76.70 -29.42 -4.97
C ARG A 179 -75.99 -30.77 -4.86
N GLY A 180 -75.26 -30.94 -3.76
CA GLY A 180 -75.06 -32.23 -3.11
C GLY A 180 -74.15 -32.18 -1.89
N ARG A 181 -74.73 -31.89 -0.71
CA ARG A 181 -74.14 -32.23 0.60
C ARG A 181 -74.09 -33.75 0.75
N ARG A 182 -72.99 -34.29 1.29
CA ARG A 182 -72.93 -35.02 2.56
C ARG A 182 -71.48 -35.29 2.92
#